data_AF-A0A928LTV9-F1
#
_entry.id   AF-A0A928LTV9-F1
#
_cell.length_a   1.000
_cell.length_b   1.000
_cell.length_c   1.000
_cell.angle_alpha   90.00
_cell.angle_beta   90.00
_cell.angle_gamma   90.00
#
_symmetry.space_group_name_H-M   'P 1'
#
loop_
_entity.id
_entity.type
_entity.pdbx_description
1 polymer ?
#
loop_
_entity_poly.entity_id
_entity_poly.type
_entity_poly.pdbx_seq_one_letter_code
_entity_poly.pdbx_strand_id
1 'polypeptide(L)' 'MIYFDPIEYPDLDAMTLEQLQACREETQQQLAALDAQEPADMESEAYEIWGDAHEMLEDILDDIQDRLDALQ' A
#
# COMPACT_ATOMS: atom_id res chain seq x y z
N MET A 1 18.45 8.78 -5.59
CA MET A 1 17.83 7.44 -5.50
C MET A 1 16.66 7.58 -4.55
N ILE A 2 15.46 7.36 -5.05
CA ILE A 2 14.27 7.24 -4.18
C ILE A 2 14.47 5.91 -3.46
N TYR A 3 14.68 5.95 -2.15
CA TYR A 3 14.70 4.75 -1.33
C TYR A 3 13.27 4.55 -0.86
N PHE A 4 12.57 3.59 -1.48
CA PHE A 4 11.36 3.06 -0.87
C PHE A 4 11.81 2.13 0.25
N ASP A 5 11.36 2.39 1.47
CA ASP A 5 11.45 1.36 2.50
C ASP A 5 10.65 0.15 2.02
N PRO A 6 11.16 -1.08 2.20
CA PRO A 6 10.41 -2.27 1.82
C PRO A 6 9.09 -2.27 2.60
N ILE A 7 7.99 -2.16 1.87
CA ILE A 7 6.64 -2.23 2.42
C ILE A 7 6.46 -3.67 2.89
N GLU A 8 6.51 -3.89 4.20
CA GLU A 8 6.22 -5.21 4.75
C GLU A 8 4.71 -5.45 4.71
N TYR A 9 4.33 -6.65 4.26
CA TYR A 9 2.92 -7.05 4.23
C TYR A 9 2.41 -7.18 5.67
N PRO A 10 1.37 -6.43 6.08
CA PRO A 10 0.83 -6.50 7.42
C PRO A 10 0.13 -7.84 7.69
N ASP A 11 0.22 -8.36 8.92
CA ASP A 11 -0.57 -9.53 9.36
C ASP A 11 -2.01 -9.12 9.68
N LEU A 12 -2.84 -9.05 8.64
CA LEU A 12 -4.23 -8.58 8.72
C LEU A 12 -5.15 -9.52 9.52
N ASP A 13 -4.83 -10.81 9.57
CA ASP A 13 -5.64 -11.80 10.30
C ASP A 13 -5.55 -11.62 11.81
N ALA A 14 -4.40 -11.16 12.30
CA ALA A 14 -4.16 -10.88 13.72
C ALA A 14 -4.72 -9.53 14.20
N MET A 15 -5.15 -8.65 13.29
CA MET A 15 -5.64 -7.31 13.62
C MET A 15 -7.11 -7.29 14.07
N THR A 16 -7.41 -6.40 15.01
CA THR A 16 -8.79 -6.04 15.37
C THR A 16 -9.42 -5.12 14.30
N LEU A 17 -10.74 -4.94 14.34
CA LEU A 17 -11.46 -4.00 13.47
C LEU A 17 -10.85 -2.58 13.50
N GLU A 18 -10.54 -2.07 14.69
CA GLU A 18 -9.92 -0.74 14.86
C GLU A 18 -8.51 -0.69 14.26
N GLN A 19 -7.73 -1.77 14.42
CA GLN A 19 -6.39 -1.87 13.84
C GLN A 19 -6.44 -1.96 12.31
N LEU A 20 -7.39 -2.70 11.74
CA LEU A 20 -7.60 -2.79 10.30
C LEU A 20 -8.01 -1.42 9.71
N GLN A 21 -8.87 -0.67 10.38
CA GLN A 21 -9.25 0.68 9.95
C GLN A 21 -8.06 1.63 9.97
N ALA A 22 -7.27 1.61 11.05
CA ALA A 22 -6.05 2.41 11.15
C ALA A 22 -5.01 2.03 10.09
N CYS A 23 -4.82 0.72 9.86
CA CYS A 23 -3.94 0.21 8.82
C CYS A 23 -4.41 0.66 7.43
N ARG A 24 -5.71 0.61 7.14
CA ARG A 24 -6.27 1.12 5.88
C ARG A 24 -5.93 2.60 5.67
N GLU A 25 -6.15 3.43 6.69
CA GLU A 25 -5.88 4.86 6.61
C GLU A 25 -4.38 5.14 6.41
N GLU A 26 -3.50 4.36 7.06
CA GLU A 26 -2.06 4.47 6.89
C GLU A 26 -1.64 4.07 5.47
N THR A 27 -2.09 2.93 4.96
CA THR A 27 -1.79 2.46 3.60
C THR A 27 -2.31 3.44 2.55
N GLN A 28 -3.50 4.03 2.75
CA GLN A 28 -4.03 5.08 1.87
C GLN A 28 -3.15 6.35 1.86
N GLN A 29 -2.58 6.73 3.00
CA GLN A 29 -1.66 7.87 3.08
C GLN A 29 -0.33 7.57 2.40
N GLN A 30 0.19 6.34 2.53
CA GLN A 30 1.40 5.90 1.85
C GLN A 30 1.20 5.90 0.32
N LEU A 31 0.07 5.39 -0.16
CA LEU A 31 -0.27 5.38 -1.59
C LEU A 31 -0.37 6.81 -2.14
N ALA A 32 -1.09 7.70 -1.45
CA ALA A 32 -1.19 9.10 -1.88
C ALA A 32 0.17 9.83 -1.88
N ALA A 33 1.07 9.49 -0.95
CA ALA A 33 2.43 10.02 -0.94
C ALA A 33 3.29 9.43 -2.08
N LEU A 34 3.04 8.18 -2.46
CA LEU A 34 3.69 7.50 -3.58
C LEU A 34 3.24 8.06 -4.94
N ASP A 35 1.94 8.30 -5.10
CA ASP A 35 1.38 8.91 -6.32
C ASP A 35 1.98 10.28 -6.61
N ALA A 36 2.20 11.08 -5.56
CA ALA A 36 2.84 12.38 -5.68
C ALA A 36 4.32 12.29 -6.15
N GLN A 37 4.90 11.09 -6.13
CA GLN A 37 6.27 10.78 -6.51
C GLN A 37 6.34 9.93 -7.80
N GLU A 38 5.24 9.81 -8.55
CA GLU A 38 5.21 9.10 -9.84
C GLU A 38 6.33 9.59 -10.78
N PRO A 39 7.23 8.69 -11.23
CA PRO A 39 8.26 9.04 -12.19
C PRO A 39 7.67 9.41 -13.54
N ALA A 40 8.04 10.58 -14.08
CA ALA A 40 7.54 11.05 -15.37
C ALA A 40 7.95 10.17 -16.57
N ASP A 41 9.04 9.40 -16.44
CA ASP A 41 9.52 8.48 -17.46
C ASP A 41 9.05 7.06 -17.17
N MET A 42 7.99 6.65 -17.88
CA MET A 42 7.34 5.36 -17.72
C MET A 42 8.19 4.17 -18.19
N GLU A 43 9.28 4.40 -18.93
CA GLU A 43 10.21 3.35 -19.36
C GLU A 43 11.44 3.24 -18.42
N SER A 44 11.49 4.06 -17.38
CA SER A 44 12.62 4.07 -16.45
C SER A 44 12.51 2.99 -15.39
N GLU A 45 13.66 2.48 -14.93
CA GLU A 45 13.76 1.58 -13.77
C GLU A 45 13.12 2.20 -12.51
N ALA A 46 13.14 3.53 -12.38
CA ALA A 46 12.47 4.21 -11.28
C ALA A 46 10.94 4.05 -11.34
N TYR A 47 10.36 4.06 -12.54
CA TYR A 47 8.92 3.82 -12.74
C TYR A 47 8.56 2.36 -12.44
N GLU A 48 9.39 1.41 -12.84
CA GLU A 48 9.19 0.00 -12.48
C GLU A 48 9.20 -0.19 -10.95
N ILE A 49 10.19 0.36 -10.25
CA ILE A 49 10.27 0.30 -8.77
C ILE A 49 9.07 1.00 -8.10
N TRP A 50 8.66 2.15 -8.64
CA TRP A 50 7.47 2.86 -8.18
C TRP A 50 6.21 2.02 -8.38
N GLY A 51 6.07 1.37 -9.54
CA GLY A 51 4.95 0.51 -9.90
C GLY A 51 4.84 -0.70 -8.99
N ASP A 52 5.96 -1.40 -8.73
CA ASP A 52 5.99 -2.54 -7.80
C ASP A 52 5.53 -2.13 -6.39
N ALA A 53 5.95 -0.94 -5.92
CA ALA A 53 5.54 -0.41 -4.63
C ALA A 53 4.05 0.02 -4.62
N HIS A 54 3.56 0.56 -5.72
CA HIS A 54 2.17 0.97 -5.88
C HIS A 54 1.24 -0.25 -5.90
N GLU A 55 1.56 -1.27 -6.70
CA GLU A 55 0.81 -2.53 -6.77
C GLU A 55 0.74 -3.21 -5.39
N MET A 56 1.86 -3.26 -4.65
CA MET A 56 1.88 -3.82 -3.30
C MET A 56 0.93 -3.08 -2.34
N LEU A 57 0.88 -1.75 -2.40
CA LEU A 57 -0.02 -0.96 -1.55
C LEU A 57 -1.48 -1.14 -1.95
N GLU A 58 -1.78 -1.25 -3.25
CA GLU A 58 -3.13 -1.56 -3.74
C GLU A 58 -3.59 -2.94 -3.28
N ASP A 59 -2.74 -3.96 -3.41
CA ASP A 59 -3.02 -5.33 -2.93
C ASP A 59 -3.31 -5.34 -1.41
N ILE A 60 -2.51 -4.63 -0.61
CA ILE A 60 -2.73 -4.50 0.84
C ILE A 60 -4.08 -3.82 1.12
N LEU A 61 -4.46 -2.78 0.39
CA LEU A 61 -5.74 -2.09 0.58
C LEU A 61 -6.93 -3.00 0.27
N ASP A 62 -6.85 -3.76 -0.80
CA ASP A 62 -7.89 -4.71 -1.20
C ASP A 62 -8.03 -5.81 -0.15
N ASP A 63 -6.93 -6.39 0.33
CA ASP A 63 -6.94 -7.41 1.38
C ASP A 63 -7.48 -6.87 2.73
N ILE A 64 -7.15 -5.63 3.09
CA ILE A 64 -7.73 -4.97 4.27
C ILE A 64 -9.24 -4.82 4.10
N GLN A 65 -9.69 -4.42 2.91
CA GLN A 65 -11.12 -4.21 2.63
C GLN A 65 -11.88 -5.55 2.69
N ASP A 66 -11.34 -6.61 2.09
CA ASP A 66 -11.89 -7.96 2.16
C ASP A 66 -11.99 -8.44 3.62
N ARG A 67 -10.96 -8.18 4.43
CA ARG A 67 -10.98 -8.53 5.86
C ARG A 67 -12.03 -7.74 6.65
N LEU A 68 -12.17 -6.45 6.38
CA LEU A 68 -13.18 -5.60 7.00
C LEU A 68 -14.60 -6.07 6.65
N ASP A 69 -14.83 -6.45 5.39
CA ASP A 69 -16.13 -6.93 4.92
C ASP A 69 -16.48 -8.30 5.51
N ALA A 70 -15.48 -9.16 5.77
CA ALA A 70 -15.67 -10.44 6.44
C ALA A 70 -16.05 -10.33 7.94
N LEU A 71 -15.84 -9.16 8.57
CA LEU A 71 -16.16 -8.90 9.99
C LEU A 71 -17.56 -8.31 10.21
N GLN A 72 -18.31 -7.99 9.14
CA GLN A 72 -19.67 -7.44 9.18
C GLN A 72 -20.74 -8.53 9.34
#